data_AF-A0A6H1ZZ10-F1
#
_entry.id   AF-A0A6H1ZZ10-F1
#
_cell.length_a   1.000
_cell.length_b   1.000
_cell.length_c   1.000
_cell.angle_alpha   90.00
_cell.angle_beta   90.00
_cell.angle_gamma   90.00
#
_symmetry.space_group_name_H-M   'P 1'
#
loop_
_entity.id
_entity.type
_entity.pdbx_description
1 polymer ?
#
loop_
_entity_poly.entity_id
_entity_poly.type
_entity_poly.pdbx_seq_one_letter_code
_entity_poly.pdbx_strand_id
1 'polypeptide(L)' 'MKCKKCQSENLVLITSGPHQKLVCGDCLSFQKFLTKSEAKIFREIKDNQAVPLDRIRGQ' A
#
# COMPACT_ATOMS: atom_id res chain seq x y z
N MET A 1 0.69 -0.28 -6.74
CA MET A 1 1.92 -1.13 -6.75
C MET A 1 1.50 -2.58 -6.54
N LYS A 2 2.17 -3.55 -7.19
CA LYS A 2 1.90 -5.01 -7.06
C LYS A 2 3.08 -5.75 -6.45
N CYS A 3 2.81 -6.86 -5.77
CA CYS A 3 3.83 -7.75 -5.24
C CYS A 3 4.65 -8.38 -6.37
N LYS A 4 5.98 -8.35 -6.27
CA LYS A 4 6.87 -8.94 -7.28
C LYS A 4 6.77 -10.47 -7.35
N LYS A 5 6.34 -11.13 -6.27
CA LYS A 5 6.29 -12.61 -6.17
C LYS A 5 4.96 -13.17 -6.64
N CYS A 6 3.84 -12.70 -6.08
CA CYS A 6 2.50 -13.22 -6.37
C CYS A 6 1.61 -12.26 -7.17
N GLN A 7 2.13 -11.11 -7.59
CA GLN A 7 1.38 -10.06 -8.31
C GLN A 7 0.18 -9.45 -7.59
N SER A 8 -0.03 -9.79 -6.31
CA SER A 8 -1.11 -9.22 -5.51
C SER A 8 -0.96 -7.70 -5.28
N GLU A 9 -2.09 -7.01 -5.23
CA GLU A 9 -2.22 -5.59 -4.89
C GLU A 9 -2.31 -5.35 -3.38
N ASN A 10 -2.44 -6.42 -2.60
CA ASN A 10 -2.46 -6.38 -1.15
C ASN A 10 -1.03 -6.17 -0.60
N LEU A 11 -0.50 -4.96 -0.78
CA LEU A 11 0.75 -4.54 -0.16
C LEU A 11 0.44 -3.82 1.16
N VAL A 12 1.19 -4.16 2.21
CA VAL A 12 1.03 -3.65 3.57
C VAL A 12 2.36 -3.11 4.10
N LEU A 13 2.26 -2.04 4.89
CA LEU A 13 3.41 -1.44 5.58
C LEU A 13 3.52 -2.01 6.98
N ILE A 14 4.71 -2.50 7.32
CA ILE A 14 5.04 -2.98 8.66
C ILE A 14 6.17 -2.13 9.22
N THR A 15 6.04 -1.75 10.49
CA THR A 15 7.12 -1.08 11.22
C THR A 15 8.13 -2.12 11.69
N SER A 16 9.41 -1.91 11.42
CA SER A 16 10.50 -2.82 11.82
C SER A 16 11.62 -1.98 12.42
N GLY A 17 11.54 -1.70 13.72
CA GLY A 17 12.45 -0.77 14.40
C GLY A 17 12.28 0.67 13.88
N PRO A 18 13.38 1.39 13.57
CA PRO A 18 13.30 2.78 13.09
C PRO A 18 12.86 2.89 11.61
N HIS A 19 12.76 1.77 10.89
CA HIS A 19 12.43 1.73 9.47
C HIS A 19 11.03 1.14 9.24
N GLN A 20 10.43 1.49 8.10
CA GLN A 20 9.20 0.88 7.62
C GLN A 20 9.51 -0.03 6.43
N LYS A 21 8.96 -1.24 6.44
CA LYS A 21 9.13 -2.22 5.37
C LYS A 21 7.79 -2.47 4.68
N LEU A 22 7.84 -2.54 3.36
CA LEU A 22 6.72 -2.91 2.52
C LEU A 22 6.76 -4.43 2.29
N VAL A 23 5.67 -5.11 2.64
CA VAL A 23 5.52 -6.55 2.38
C VAL A 23 4.20 -6.82 1.66
N CYS A 24 4.08 -7.99 1.06
CA CYS A 24 2.81 -8.47 0.54
C CYS A 24 1.99 -9.12 1.65
N GLY A 25 0.70 -8.78 1.77
CA GLY A 25 -0.23 -9.35 2.72
C GLY A 25 -0.61 -10.80 2.42
N ASP A 26 -0.54 -11.27 1.16
CA ASP A 26 -0.93 -12.64 0.81
C ASP A 26 0.24 -13.63 0.90
N CYS A 27 1.37 -13.31 0.26
CA CYS A 27 2.51 -14.22 0.22
C CYS A 27 3.61 -13.90 1.24
N LEU A 28 3.38 -12.87 2.08
CA LEU A 28 4.31 -12.38 3.11
C LEU A 28 5.70 -11.99 2.61
N SER A 29 5.84 -11.86 1.28
CA SER A 29 7.13 -11.59 0.65
C SER A 29 7.52 -10.12 0.86
N PHE A 30 8.72 -9.91 1.38
CA PHE A 30 9.35 -8.60 1.47
C PHE A 30 9.52 -7.98 0.08
N GLN A 31 9.13 -6.71 -0.06
CA GLN A 31 9.23 -5.97 -1.32
C GLN A 31 10.39 -4.97 -1.31
N LYS A 32 10.39 -4.04 -0.34
CA LYS A 32 11.46 -3.06 -0.10
C LYS A 32 11.32 -2.37 1.26
N PHE A 33 12.39 -1.70 1.70
CA PHE A 33 12.30 -0.68 2.75
C PHE A 33 11.76 0.61 2.16
N LEU A 34 10.97 1.34 2.97
CA LEU A 34 10.51 2.68 2.66
C LEU A 34 11.13 3.68 3.64
N THR A 35 11.48 4.84 3.12
CA THR A 35 11.72 6.03 3.95
C THR A 35 10.41 6.51 4.58
N LYS A 36 10.49 7.35 5.63
CA LYS A 36 9.29 7.95 6.26
C LYS A 36 8.41 8.67 5.24
N SER A 37 9.01 9.40 4.31
CA SER A 37 8.29 10.13 3.25
C SER A 37 7.58 9.19 2.28
N GLU A 38 8.27 8.15 1.79
CA GLU A 38 7.65 7.17 0.89
C GLU A 38 6.51 6.40 1.56
N ALA A 39 6.66 6.05 2.83
CA ALA A 39 5.63 5.34 3.56
C ALA A 39 4.40 6.22 3.84
N LYS A 40 4.60 7.52 4.06
CA LYS A 40 3.52 8.50 4.14
C LYS A 40 2.75 8.56 2.81
N ILE A 41 3.46 8.74 1.69
CA ILE A 41 2.85 8.77 0.34
C ILE A 41 2.10 7.46 0.05
N PHE A 42 2.66 6.30 0.39
CA PHE A 42 2.00 5.01 0.19
C PHE A 42 0.69 4.91 0.96
N ARG A 43 0.66 5.39 2.21
CA ARG A 43 -0.58 5.44 3.01
C ARG A 43 -1.59 6.40 2.40
N GLU A 44 -1.17 7.61 2.01
CA GLU A 44 -2.05 8.59 1.39
C GLU A 44 -2.67 8.09 0.08
N ILE A 45 -1.92 7.35 -0.75
CA ILE A 45 -2.44 6.75 -1.99
C ILE A 45 -3.41 5.61 -1.69
N LYS A 46 -3.11 4.74 -0.73
CA LYS A 46 -4.02 3.65 -0.33
C LYS A 46 -5.31 4.16 0.29
N ASP A 47 -5.23 5.23 1.08
CA ASP A 47 -6.37 5.86 1.73
C ASP A 47 -7.22 6.64 0.71
N ASN A 48 -6.59 7.37 -0.23
CA ASN A 48 -7.32 8.06 -1.31
C ASN A 48 -7.90 7.12 -2.38
N GLN A 49 -7.41 5.89 -2.53
CA GLN A 49 -8.08 4.90 -3.39
C GLN A 49 -9.36 4.33 -2.76
N ALA A 50 -9.64 4.59 -1.48
CA ALA A 50 -10.85 4.18 -0.80
C ALA A 50 -12.01 5.19 -0.94
N VAL A 51 -11.92 6.17 -1.85
CA VAL A 51 -13.07 7.01 -2.20
C VAL A 51 -13.83 6.32 -3.35
N PRO A 52 -14.98 5.68 -3.10
CA PRO A 52 -15.82 5.18 -4.19
C PRO A 52 -16.28 6.38 -5.02
N LEU A 53 -15.95 6.36 -6.31
CA LEU A 53 -16.49 7.25 -7.34
C LEU A 53 -18.00 7.03 -7.60
N ASP A 54 -18.76 6.56 -6.61
CA ASP A 54 -20.19 6.22 -6.72
C ASP A 54 -21.10 7.36 -6.26
N ARG A 55 -20.79 8.61 -6.64
CA ARG A 55 -21.64 9.73 -6.25
C ARG A 55 -21.72 10.90 -7.22
N ILE A 56 -21.63 10.65 -8.53
CA ILE A 56 -21.95 11.70 -9.52
C ILE A 56 -22.77 11.12 -10.70
N ARG A 57 -24.03 11.56 -10.78
CA ARG A 57 -25.05 11.46 -11.86
C ARG A 57 -25.99 10.24 -11.89
N GLY A 58 -27.06 10.35 -11.10
CA GLY A 58 -28.40 9.89 -11.45
C GLY A 58 -29.40 10.95 -10.99
N GLN A 59 -29.51 12.03 -11.77
CA GLN A 59 -30.57 13.04 -11.65
C GLN A 59 -31.54 12.80 -12.79
#